data_AF-A0A523RU76-F1
#
_entry.id   AF-A0A523RU76-F1
#
_cell.length_a   1.000
_cell.length_b   1.000
_cell.length_c   1.000
_cell.angle_alpha   90.00
_cell.angle_beta   90.00
_cell.angle_gamma   90.00
#
_symmetry.space_group_name_H-M   'P 1'
#
loop_
_entity.id
_entity.type
_entity.pdbx_description
1 polymer ?
#
loop_
_entity_poly.entity_id
_entity_poly.type
_entity_poly.pdbx_seq_one_letter_code
_entity_poly.pdbx_strand_id
1 'polypeptide(L)'
;MDANRLRELSRKKLKKEVSKMMRRLTVILTAISLVVGLCLMGVTPVLAQKSYSTLAEYEELTGNKIESFNEAPMLSARVTAGKLPPVEERLPEEPMIVEPLEEIGQYGGIIK
;
A
#
# COMPACT_ATOMS: atom_id res chain seq x y z
N MET A 1 -58.58 16.07 -31.95
CA MET A 1 -57.37 16.01 -31.09
C MET A 1 -56.17 16.03 -32.01
N ASP A 2 -55.46 17.16 -32.09
CA ASP A 2 -54.61 17.46 -33.25
C ASP A 2 -53.25 16.76 -33.16
N ALA A 3 -52.77 16.26 -34.31
CA ALA A 3 -51.52 15.51 -34.40
C ALA A 3 -50.31 16.27 -33.82
N ASN A 4 -50.33 17.60 -33.87
CA ASN A 4 -49.28 18.44 -33.30
C ASN A 4 -49.24 18.38 -31.76
N ARG A 5 -50.41 18.24 -31.11
CA ARG A 5 -50.55 18.13 -29.65
C ARG A 5 -50.03 16.79 -29.13
N LEU A 6 -50.28 15.70 -29.85
CA LEU A 6 -49.74 14.37 -29.54
C LEU A 6 -48.20 14.32 -29.70
N ARG A 7 -47.67 14.96 -30.75
CA ARG A 7 -46.21 15.10 -30.92
C ARG A 7 -45.58 15.89 -29.78
N GLU A 8 -46.23 16.94 -29.29
CA GLU A 8 -45.72 17.73 -28.17
C GLU A 8 -45.73 16.95 -26.84
N LEU A 9 -46.80 16.19 -26.55
CA LEU A 9 -46.89 15.32 -25.37
C LEU A 9 -45.85 14.21 -25.40
N SER A 10 -45.64 13.58 -26.56
CA SER A 10 -44.60 12.55 -26.74
C SER A 10 -43.20 13.13 -26.52
N ARG A 11 -42.91 14.33 -27.07
CA ARG A 11 -41.63 15.03 -26.84
C ARG A 11 -41.42 15.42 -25.38
N LYS A 12 -42.46 15.88 -24.67
CA LYS A 12 -42.38 16.20 -23.22
C LYS A 12 -42.14 14.95 -22.38
N LYS A 13 -42.83 13.84 -22.68
CA LYS A 13 -42.66 12.55 -22.01
C LYS A 13 -41.26 11.98 -22.26
N LEU A 14 -40.79 12.03 -23.50
CA LEU A 14 -39.44 11.60 -23.88
C LEU A 14 -38.37 12.45 -23.18
N LYS A 15 -38.49 13.78 -23.18
CA LYS A 15 -37.55 14.66 -22.44
C LYS A 15 -37.55 14.39 -20.94
N LYS A 16 -38.71 14.08 -20.35
CA LYS A 16 -38.83 13.73 -18.93
C LYS A 16 -38.16 12.39 -18.60
N GLU A 17 -38.39 11.36 -19.41
CA GLU A 17 -37.73 10.05 -19.25
C GLU A 17 -36.23 10.12 -19.52
N VAL A 18 -35.81 10.86 -20.55
CA VAL A 18 -34.38 11.12 -20.84
C VAL A 18 -33.73 11.88 -19.69
N SER A 19 -34.36 12.91 -19.13
CA SER A 19 -33.82 13.63 -17.96
C SER A 19 -33.72 12.74 -16.72
N LYS A 20 -34.72 11.88 -16.49
CA LYS A 20 -34.72 10.89 -15.40
C LYS A 20 -33.62 9.84 -15.59
N MET A 21 -33.42 9.37 -16.81
CA MET A 21 -32.36 8.44 -17.20
C MET A 21 -30.97 9.06 -17.03
N MET A 22 -30.78 10.30 -17.51
CA MET A 22 -29.51 11.04 -17.36
C MET A 22 -29.16 11.26 -15.89
N ARG A 23 -30.13 11.63 -15.04
CA ARG A 23 -29.89 11.76 -13.58
C ARG A 23 -29.45 10.45 -12.94
N ARG A 24 -30.06 9.31 -13.32
CA ARG A 24 -29.65 7.98 -12.83
C ARG A 24 -28.23 7.62 -13.29
N LEU A 25 -27.91 7.88 -14.55
CA LEU A 25 -26.57 7.64 -15.11
C LEU A 25 -25.52 8.49 -14.39
N THR A 26 -25.80 9.78 -14.17
CA THR A 26 -24.89 10.66 -13.42
C THR A 26 -24.66 10.15 -12.00
N VAL A 27 -25.70 9.73 -11.28
CA VAL A 27 -25.57 9.19 -9.92
C VAL A 27 -24.74 7.89 -9.88
N ILE A 28 -24.94 7.00 -10.86
CA ILE A 28 -24.16 5.76 -10.96
C ILE A 28 -22.68 6.07 -11.24
N LEU A 29 -22.39 6.98 -12.16
CA LEU A 29 -21.01 7.37 -12.48
C LEU A 29 -20.31 8.04 -11.30
N THR A 30 -21.00 8.91 -10.54
CA THR A 30 -20.43 9.51 -9.34
C THR A 30 -20.21 8.48 -8.23
N ALA A 31 -21.12 7.52 -8.06
CA ALA A 31 -20.97 6.46 -7.07
C ALA A 31 -19.80 5.52 -7.40
N ILE A 32 -19.66 5.12 -8.68
CA ILE A 32 -18.52 4.30 -9.14
C ILE A 32 -17.21 5.04 -8.92
N SER A 33 -17.14 6.33 -9.24
CA SER A 33 -15.93 7.12 -9.03
C SER A 33 -15.52 7.20 -7.55
N LEU A 34 -16.49 7.30 -6.63
CA LEU A 34 -16.22 7.31 -5.19
C LEU A 34 -15.74 5.95 -4.68
N VAL A 35 -16.33 4.85 -5.15
CA VAL A 35 -15.92 3.49 -4.78
C VAL A 35 -14.52 3.17 -5.30
N VAL A 36 -14.22 3.54 -6.55
CA VAL A 36 -12.88 3.35 -7.14
C VAL A 36 -11.84 4.17 -6.36
N GLY A 37 -12.14 5.43 -6.03
CA GLY A 37 -11.26 6.27 -5.22
C GLY A 37 -10.97 5.68 -3.84
N LEU A 38 -11.99 5.15 -3.16
CA LEU A 38 -11.85 4.54 -1.83
C LEU A 38 -11.02 3.24 -1.89
N CYS A 39 -11.23 2.40 -2.91
CA CYS A 39 -10.44 1.18 -3.09
C CYS A 39 -8.95 1.46 -3.34
N LEU A 40 -8.61 2.56 -4.03
CA LEU A 40 -7.22 2.89 -4.35
C LEU A 40 -6.41 3.38 -3.15
N MET A 41 -7.05 3.97 -2.12
CA MET A 41 -6.34 4.46 -0.93
C MET A 41 -5.74 3.35 -0.06
N GLY A 42 -6.30 2.14 -0.10
CA GLY A 42 -5.80 1.00 0.69
C GLY A 42 -4.55 0.31 0.12
N VAL A 43 -4.16 0.62 -1.12
CA VAL A 43 -3.06 -0.07 -1.82
C VAL A 43 -1.73 0.68 -1.68
N THR A 44 -1.75 1.97 -1.32
CA THR A 44 -0.57 2.84 -1.33
C THR A 44 0.54 2.48 -0.33
N PRO A 45 0.30 1.99 0.91
CA PRO A 45 1.40 1.81 1.86
C PRO A 45 2.22 0.54 1.60
N VAL A 46 1.68 -0.47 0.90
CA VAL A 46 2.39 -1.75 0.67
C VAL A 46 3.56 -1.59 -0.30
N LEU A 47 3.48 -0.67 -1.26
CA LEU A 47 4.52 -0.48 -2.27
C LEU A 47 5.59 0.56 -1.85
N ALA A 48 5.43 1.18 -0.68
CA ALA A 48 6.29 2.28 -0.23
C ALA A 48 7.40 1.85 0.73
N GLN A 49 7.52 0.55 1.05
CA GLN A 49 8.58 0.08 1.95
C GLN A 49 9.94 0.32 1.30
N LYS A 50 10.72 1.23 1.89
CA LYS A 50 12.03 1.61 1.38
C LYS A 50 13.06 0.57 1.79
N SER A 51 13.81 0.07 0.81
CA SER A 51 14.92 -0.84 1.03
C SER A 51 16.14 -0.37 0.25
N TYR A 52 17.32 -0.56 0.83
CA TYR A 52 18.62 -0.20 0.29
C TYR A 52 19.42 -1.47 0.06
N SER A 53 20.20 -1.51 -1.01
CA SER A 53 20.93 -2.72 -1.40
C SER A 53 22.30 -2.81 -0.73
N THR A 54 22.88 -1.66 -0.35
CA THR A 54 24.22 -1.59 0.25
C THR A 54 24.25 -0.66 1.46
N LEU A 55 25.24 -0.87 2.33
CA LEU A 55 25.45 -0.02 3.51
C LEU A 55 25.82 1.42 3.12
N ALA A 56 26.61 1.58 2.05
CA ALA A 56 27.03 2.89 1.56
C ALA A 56 25.85 3.71 1.02
N GLU A 57 24.94 3.07 0.27
CA GLU A 57 23.72 3.72 -0.22
C GLU A 57 22.83 4.21 0.94
N TYR A 58 22.71 3.38 1.99
CA TYR A 58 21.97 3.76 3.19
C TYR A 58 22.61 4.96 3.90
N GLU A 59 23.93 4.96 4.10
CA GLU A 59 24.65 6.06 4.77
C GLU A 59 24.58 7.36 3.96
N GLU A 60 24.71 7.28 2.63
CA GLU A 60 24.61 8.45 1.74
C GLU A 60 23.21 9.08 1.79
N LEU A 61 22.15 8.26 1.73
CA LEU A 61 20.78 8.74 1.63
C LEU A 61 20.19 9.16 2.98
N THR A 62 20.66 8.58 4.09
CA THR A 62 20.09 8.83 5.43
C THR A 62 21.01 9.64 6.33
N GLY A 63 22.32 9.69 6.05
CA GLY A 63 23.33 10.25 6.93
C GLY A 63 23.61 9.40 8.18
N ASN A 64 23.00 8.22 8.31
CA ASN A 64 23.18 7.32 9.44
C ASN A 64 24.08 6.15 9.07
N LYS A 65 25.00 5.80 9.97
CA LYS A 65 25.91 4.67 9.80
C LYS A 65 25.50 3.48 10.66
N ILE A 66 25.52 2.28 10.08
CA ILE A 66 25.29 1.03 10.81
C ILE A 66 26.64 0.51 11.29
N GLU A 67 26.87 0.57 12.60
CA GLU A 67 28.16 0.18 13.21
C GLU A 67 28.20 -1.27 13.68
N SER A 68 27.04 -1.89 13.94
CA SER A 68 26.95 -3.25 14.47
C SER A 68 25.66 -3.93 14.04
N PHE A 69 25.70 -5.26 14.02
CA PHE A 69 24.54 -6.10 13.74
C PHE A 69 24.07 -6.79 15.02
N ASN A 70 22.75 -6.89 15.17
CA ASN A 70 22.12 -7.56 16.29
C ASN A 70 21.42 -8.84 15.82
N GLU A 71 21.25 -9.80 16.72
CA GLU A 71 20.53 -11.04 16.44
C GLU A 71 19.49 -11.33 17.53
N ALA A 72 18.55 -12.24 17.24
CA ALA A 72 17.52 -12.62 18.20
C ALA A 72 18.12 -13.34 19.43
N PRO A 73 17.58 -13.14 20.65
CA PRO A 73 18.12 -13.75 21.88
C PRO A 73 18.28 -15.27 21.83
N MET A 74 17.38 -15.96 21.11
CA MET A 74 17.46 -17.41 20.94
C MET A 74 18.65 -17.87 20.09
N LEU A 75 19.16 -17.01 19.20
CA LEU A 75 20.34 -17.27 18.36
C LEU A 75 21.62 -16.98 19.13
N SER A 76 21.66 -15.89 19.90
CA SER A 76 22.82 -15.56 20.75
C SER A 76 23.16 -16.69 21.72
N ALA A 77 22.15 -17.34 22.33
CA ALA A 77 22.38 -18.51 23.17
C ALA A 77 23.09 -19.67 22.45
N ARG A 78 22.83 -19.84 21.14
CA ARG A 78 23.50 -20.84 20.30
C ARG A 78 24.91 -20.42 19.90
N VAL A 79 25.13 -19.13 19.66
CA VAL A 79 26.45 -18.56 19.40
C VAL A 79 27.35 -18.74 20.62
N THR A 80 26.87 -18.37 21.81
CA THR A 80 27.61 -18.59 23.08
C THR A 80 27.88 -20.07 23.33
N ALA A 81 26.97 -20.97 22.94
CA ALA A 81 27.17 -22.41 23.05
C ALA A 81 28.11 -23.00 21.97
N GLY A 82 28.65 -22.18 21.05
CA GLY A 82 29.51 -22.62 19.95
C GLY A 82 28.78 -23.44 18.87
N LYS A 83 27.44 -23.42 18.87
CA LYS A 83 26.60 -24.19 17.94
C LYS A 83 26.23 -23.39 16.68
N LEU A 84 26.51 -22.09 16.66
CA LEU A 84 26.20 -21.18 15.56
C LEU A 84 27.33 -20.15 15.44
N PRO A 85 27.78 -19.80 14.22
CA PRO A 85 28.68 -18.66 14.03
C PRO A 85 28.03 -17.33 14.45
N PRO A 86 28.82 -16.32 14.84
CA PRO A 86 28.32 -14.98 15.15
C PRO A 86 27.63 -14.34 13.95
N VAL A 87 26.81 -13.31 14.19
CA VAL A 87 25.96 -12.71 13.15
C VAL A 87 26.76 -12.09 12.00
N GLU A 88 27.92 -11.51 12.31
CA GLU A 88 28.82 -10.88 11.35
C GLU A 88 29.38 -11.89 10.33
N GLU A 89 29.62 -13.14 10.75
CA GLU A 89 30.10 -14.20 9.86
C GLU A 89 28.97 -14.80 9.00
N ARG A 90 27.72 -14.65 9.44
CA ARG A 90 26.54 -15.19 8.74
C ARG A 90 25.97 -14.22 7.72
N LEU A 91 26.18 -12.93 7.89
CA LEU A 91 25.72 -11.90 6.97
C LEU A 91 26.64 -11.80 5.75
N PRO A 92 26.10 -11.47 4.57
CA PRO A 92 26.93 -11.06 3.44
C PRO A 92 27.64 -9.73 3.74
N GLU A 93 28.70 -9.42 3.01
CA GLU A 93 29.42 -8.13 3.12
C GLU A 93 28.50 -6.92 2.91
N GLU A 94 27.54 -7.05 1.97
CA GLU A 94 26.51 -6.05 1.69
C GLU A 94 25.13 -6.60 2.05
N PRO A 95 24.68 -6.41 3.31
CA PRO A 95 23.33 -6.78 3.70
C PRO A 95 22.31 -5.80 3.10
N MET A 96 21.16 -6.33 2.69
CA MET A 96 20.00 -5.50 2.35
C MET A 96 19.48 -4.81 3.62
N ILE A 97 19.25 -3.50 3.54
CA ILE A 97 18.73 -2.70 4.64
C ILE A 97 17.28 -2.37 4.34
N VAL A 98 16.40 -2.58 5.32
CA VAL A 98 14.96 -2.35 5.18
C VAL A 98 14.54 -1.30 6.19
N GLU A 99 13.95 -0.21 5.72
CA GLU A 99 13.43 0.84 6.58
C GLU A 99 12.06 0.42 7.16
N PRO A 100 11.86 0.50 8.48
CA PRO A 100 10.56 0.18 9.07
C PRO A 100 9.46 1.15 8.60
N LEU A 101 8.25 0.62 8.46
CA LEU A 101 7.08 1.43 8.11
C LEU A 101 6.63 2.36 9.26
N GLU A 102 6.76 1.89 10.50
CA GLU A 102 6.35 2.61 11.71
C GLU A 102 7.55 2.86 12.63
N GLU A 103 8.12 1.79 13.18
CA GLU A 103 9.24 1.88 14.14
C GLU A 103 10.16 0.67 14.08
N ILE A 104 11.35 0.79 14.70
CA ILE A 104 12.31 -0.31 14.81
C ILE A 104 11.68 -1.46 15.60
N GLY A 105 11.59 -2.63 14.96
CA GLY A 105 10.99 -3.83 15.55
C GLY A 105 11.81 -4.42 16.69
N GLN A 106 11.14 -5.22 17.54
CA GLN A 106 11.75 -5.98 18.62
C GLN A 106 11.76 -7.47 18.29
N TYR A 107 12.85 -8.17 18.60
CA TYR A 107 12.95 -9.61 18.40
C TYR A 107 12.00 -10.38 19.32
N GLY A 108 11.22 -11.31 18.75
CA GLY A 108 10.41 -12.27 19.52
C GLY A 108 8.97 -12.37 19.02
N GLY A 109 8.10 -12.88 19.89
CA GLY A 109 6.69 -13.14 19.56
C GLY A 109 6.46 -14.45 18.81
N ILE A 110 5.19 -14.79 18.62
CA ILE A 110 4.73 -15.91 17.82
C ILE A 110 3.63 -15.37 16.91
N ILE A 111 3.86 -15.44 15.59
CA ILE A 111 2.82 -15.12 14.61
C ILE A 111 1.81 -16.27 14.66
N LYS A 112 0.54 -15.95 14.87
CA LYS A 112 -0.57 -16.91 14.91
C LYS A 112 -1.38 -16.83 13.62
#